data_AF-A0A970SUF6-F1
#
_entry.id   AF-A0A970SUF6-F1
#
_cell.length_a   1.000
_cell.length_b   1.000
_cell.length_c   1.000
_cell.angle_alpha   90.00
_cell.angle_beta   90.00
_cell.angle_gamma   90.00
#
_symmetry.space_group_name_H-M   'P 1'
#
loop_
_entity.id
_entity.type
_entity.pdbx_description
1 polymer ?
#
loop_
_entity_poly.entity_id
_entity_poly.type
_entity_poly.pdbx_seq_one_letter_code
_entity_poly.pdbx_strand_id
1 'polypeptide(L)' 'MDKQILENRKRVYELAKARHPERWTGSTRDWTLDDTIWLNPERSKNESKPKESKAS' A
#
# COMPACT_ATOMS: atom_id res chain seq x y z
N MET A 1 -5.92 -16.09 -3.16
CA MET A 1 -4.70 -15.69 -3.88
C MET A 1 -4.09 -14.42 -3.28
N ASP A 2 -4.88 -13.38 -3.04
CA ASP A 2 -4.37 -12.09 -2.53
C ASP A 2 -3.72 -12.16 -1.15
N LYS A 3 -4.28 -12.95 -0.23
CA LYS A 3 -3.70 -13.14 1.12
C LYS A 3 -2.27 -13.69 1.09
N GLN A 4 -2.00 -14.69 0.25
CA GLN A 4 -0.66 -15.28 0.11
C GLN A 4 0.35 -14.30 -0.47
N ILE A 5 -0.08 -13.43 -1.38
CA ILE A 5 0.79 -12.38 -1.94
C ILE A 5 1.17 -11.36 -0.86
N LEU A 6 0.20 -10.97 -0.02
CA LEU A 6 0.43 -10.04 1.09
C LEU A 6 1.32 -10.64 2.18
N GLU A 7 1.12 -11.90 2.53
CA GLU A 7 2.00 -12.63 3.46
C GLU A 7 3.44 -12.71 2.94
N ASN A 8 3.61 -13.00 1.64
CA ASN A 8 4.93 -13.01 1.02
C ASN A 8 5.60 -11.63 1.05
N ARG A 9 4.85 -10.56 0.80
CA ARG A 9 5.37 -9.18 0.92
C ARG A 9 5.82 -8.88 2.34
N LYS A 10 5.01 -9.23 3.34
CA LYS A 10 5.39 -9.06 4.74
C LYS A 10 6.71 -9.77 5.05
N ARG A 11 6.85 -11.04 4.67
CA ARG A 11 8.08 -11.82 4.87
C ARG A 11 9.29 -11.18 4.21
N VAL A 12 9.17 -10.73 2.96
CA VAL A 12 10.28 -10.10 2.22
C VAL A 12 10.75 -8.82 2.91
N TYR A 13 9.82 -7.99 3.37
CA TYR A 13 10.13 -6.73 4.04
C TYR A 13 10.77 -6.96 5.41
N GLU A 14 10.28 -7.92 6.19
CA GLU A 14 10.87 -8.30 7.48
C GLU A 14 12.30 -8.80 7.32
N LEU A 15 12.55 -9.66 6.33
CA LEU A 15 13.91 -10.14 6.01
C LEU A 15 14.84 -9.01 5.56
N ALA A 16 14.34 -8.09 4.73
CA ALA A 16 15.12 -6.95 4.28
C ALA A 16 15.48 -6.01 5.45
N LYS A 17 14.54 -5.76 6.37
CA LYS A 17 14.78 -4.96 7.58
C LYS A 17 15.75 -5.66 8.53
N ALA A 18 15.63 -6.97 8.71
CA ALA A 18 16.55 -7.74 9.54
C ALA A 18 17.99 -7.70 8.99
N ARG A 19 18.14 -7.65 7.66
CA ARG A 19 19.46 -7.58 7.00
C ARG A 19 20.11 -6.19 7.10
N HIS A 20 19.32 -5.13 6.98
CA HIS A 20 19.81 -3.75 6.94
C HIS A 20 18.98 -2.82 7.84
N PRO A 21 18.99 -3.01 9.17
CA PRO A 21 18.17 -2.21 10.08
C PRO A 21 18.47 -0.71 9.99
N GLU A 22 19.70 -0.31 9.65
CA GLU A 22 20.14 1.08 9.48
C GLU A 22 19.39 1.85 8.39
N ARG A 23 18.78 1.13 7.43
CA ARG A 23 17.99 1.72 6.34
C ARG A 23 16.56 2.05 6.74
N TRP A 24 16.13 1.63 7.94
CA TRP A 24 14.75 1.72 8.39
C TRP A 24 14.65 2.58 9.64
N THR A 25 13.85 3.63 9.60
CA THR A 25 13.58 4.50 10.76
C THR A 25 12.46 3.96 11.67
N GLY A 26 11.86 2.82 11.33
CA GLY A 26 10.72 2.26 12.04
C GLY A 26 10.30 0.88 11.56
N SER A 27 9.06 0.50 11.82
CA SER A 27 8.47 -0.77 11.40
C SER A 27 8.34 -0.88 9.87
N THR A 28 8.28 -2.12 9.38
CA THR A 28 7.94 -2.37 7.97
C THR A 28 6.50 -1.96 7.70
N ARG A 29 6.17 -1.70 6.43
CA ARG A 29 4.80 -1.41 6.01
C ARG A 29 3.85 -2.53 6.45
N ASP A 30 2.68 -2.13 6.94
CA ASP A 30 1.63 -3.09 7.25
C ASP A 30 1.03 -3.63 5.95
N TRP A 31 1.02 -4.95 5.85
CA TRP A 31 0.49 -5.70 4.71
C TRP A 31 -0.75 -6.49 5.10
N THR A 32 -1.39 -6.19 6.25
CA THR A 32 -2.70 -6.72 6.57
C THR A 32 -3.73 -6.30 5.52
N LEU A 33 -4.58 -7.23 5.12
CA LEU A 33 -5.72 -6.93 4.28
C LEU A 33 -6.82 -6.36 5.17
N ASP A 34 -7.32 -5.17 4.88
CA ASP A 34 -8.52 -4.66 5.54
C ASP A 34 -9.74 -5.42 5.04
N ASP A 35 -10.58 -5.90 5.96
CA ASP A 35 -11.81 -6.64 5.63
C ASP A 35 -12.89 -5.75 4.99
N THR A 36 -12.78 -4.43 5.15
CA THR A 36 -13.74 -3.46 4.64
C THR A 36 -13.09 -2.58 3.58
N ILE A 37 -13.50 -2.78 2.33
CA ILE A 37 -13.11 -1.90 1.22
C ILE A 37 -14.21 -0.87 0.95
N TRP A 38 -13.83 0.39 0.79
CA TRP A 38 -14.74 1.44 0.32
C TRP A 38 -14.58 1.56 -1.19
N LEU A 39 -15.67 1.32 -1.93
CA LEU A 39 -15.68 1.59 -3.36
C LEU A 39 -15.63 3.10 -3.58
N ASN A 40 -14.69 3.55 -4.42
CA ASN A 40 -14.74 4.93 -4.90
C ASN A 40 -16.04 5.10 -5.70
N PRO A 41 -16.83 6.17 -5.46
CA PRO A 41 -18.06 6.39 -6.19
C PRO A 41 -17.81 6.33 -7.71
N GLU A 42 -18.77 5.77 -8.43
CA GLU A 42 -18.83 5.84 -9.88
C GLU A 42 -18.60 7.29 -10.30
N ARG A 43 -17.57 7.55 -11.12
CA ARG A 43 -17.36 8.90 -11.64
C ARG A 43 -18.58 9.22 -12.50
N SER A 44 -19.40 10.15 -12.04
CA SER A 44 -20.45 10.71 -12.86
C SER A 44 -19.82 11.25 -14.14
N LYS A 45 -20.44 10.99 -15.31
CA LYS A 45 -19.90 11.32 -16.64
C LYS A 45 -19.60 12.82 -16.86
N ASN A 46 -19.90 13.67 -15.86
CA ASN A 46 -19.72 15.13 -15.88
C ASN A 46 -18.63 15.65 -14.92
N GLU A 47 -17.86 14.80 -14.23
CA GLU A 47 -16.72 15.29 -13.45
C GLU A 47 -15.47 15.52 -14.31
N SER A 48 -15.49 16.61 -15.08
CA SER A 48 -14.26 17.26 -15.54
C SER A 48 -13.64 18.02 -14.37
N LYS A 49 -12.87 17.34 -13.52
CA LYS A 49 -11.93 18.02 -12.61
C LYS A 49 -10.52 17.48 -12.84
N PRO A 50 -9.56 18.35 -13.18
CA PRO A 50 -8.18 17.91 -13.37
C PRO A 50 -7.63 17.41 -12.04
N LYS A 51 -7.05 16.21 -12.06
CA LYS A 51 -6.32 15.69 -10.90
C LYS A 51 -5.09 16.56 -10.71
N GLU A 52 -5.05 17.32 -9.63
CA GLU A 52 -3.83 17.98 -9.16
C GLU A 52 -2.72 16.93 -9.05
N SER A 53 -1.76 17.04 -9.95
CA SER A 53 -0.45 16.44 -9.81
C SER A 53 0.23 17.12 -8.62
N LYS A 54 0.31 16.45 -7.47
CA LYS A 54 1.40 16.72 -6.53
C LYS A 54 2.66 16.11 -7.12
N ALA A 55 3.31 16.86 -8.01
CA ALA A 55 4.73 16.72 -8.26
C ALA A 55 5.47 17.19 -7.01
N SER A 56 6.48 16.41 -6.59
CA SER A 56 7.51 16.87 -5.68
C SER A 56 8.70 17.36 -6.46
#